data_AF-A0A0F9NEZ4-F1
#
_entry.id   AF-A0A0F9NEZ4-F1
#
_cell.length_a   1.000
_cell.length_b   1.000
_cell.length_c   1.000
_cell.angle_alpha   90.00
_cell.angle_beta   90.00
_cell.angle_gamma   90.00
#
_symmetry.space_group_name_H-M   'P 1'
#
loop_
_entity.id
_entity.type
_entity.pdbx_description
1 polymer ?
#
loop_
_entity_poly.entity_id
_entity_poly.type
_entity_poly.pdbx_seq_one_letter_code
_entity_poly.pdbx_strand_id
1 'polypeptide(L)' 'MPSVIHSEGASLYFSPNIGTFFIGSTFNVSIFVNTGGSNINAVKVDLKFNPRQIQVASPVAGKSFISVWIAQP' A
#
# COMPACT_ATOMS: atom_id res chain seq x y z
N MET A 1 24.15 -1.51 -28.22
CA MET A 1 23.87 -0.95 -26.88
C MET A 1 23.23 -2.04 -26.05
N PRO A 2 23.65 -2.29 -24.80
CA PRO A 2 23.04 -3.34 -23.99
C PRO A 2 21.61 -2.92 -23.61
N SER A 3 20.63 -3.76 -23.94
CA SER A 3 19.25 -3.59 -23.48
C SER A 3 19.21 -3.89 -21.99
N VAL A 4 18.82 -2.91 -21.19
CA VAL A 4 18.51 -3.14 -19.78
C VAL A 4 17.23 -3.96 -19.74
N ILE A 5 17.33 -5.23 -19.30
CA ILE A 5 16.16 -6.06 -19.05
C ILE A 5 15.56 -5.59 -17.72
N HIS A 6 14.53 -4.74 -17.76
CA HIS A 6 13.74 -4.46 -16.56
C HIS A 6 12.87 -5.69 -16.27
N SER A 7 12.86 -6.13 -15.02
CA SER A 7 11.86 -7.10 -14.55
C SER A 7 10.52 -6.37 -14.47
N GLU A 8 9.79 -6.35 -15.58
CA GLU A 8 8.56 -5.59 -15.80
C GLU A 8 7.41 -6.15 -14.95
N GLY A 9 7.30 -5.70 -13.71
CA GLY A 9 6.18 -6.06 -12.84
C GLY A 9 6.01 -5.06 -11.71
N ALA A 10 5.07 -4.13 -11.89
CA ALA A 10 4.61 -3.30 -10.77
C ALA A 10 3.99 -4.21 -9.69
N SER A 11 4.31 -3.95 -8.44
CA SER A 11 3.81 -4.73 -7.29
C SER A 11 3.33 -3.83 -6.17
N LEU A 12 2.37 -4.35 -5.42
CA LEU A 12 1.79 -3.76 -4.23
C LEU A 12 2.03 -4.71 -3.06
N TYR A 13 2.48 -4.18 -1.92
CA TYR A 13 2.73 -5.00 -0.73
C TYR A 13 2.47 -4.24 0.57
N PHE A 14 2.22 -5.00 1.63
CA PHE A 14 1.96 -4.48 2.97
C PHE A 14 3.21 -4.58 3.84
N SER A 15 3.36 -3.63 4.76
CA SER A 15 4.35 -3.74 5.84
C SER A 15 3.76 -3.28 7.18
N PRO A 16 3.76 -4.14 8.22
CA PRO A 16 4.08 -5.56 8.13
C PRO A 16 3.01 -6.30 7.30
N ASN A 17 3.40 -7.40 6.63
CA ASN A 17 2.45 -8.26 5.90
C ASN A 17 1.76 -9.29 6.81
N ILE A 18 2.32 -9.53 8.00
CA ILE A 18 1.75 -10.36 9.06
C ILE A 18 2.19 -9.81 10.42
N GLY A 19 1.35 -9.97 11.43
CA GLY A 19 1.67 -9.54 12.78
C GLY A 19 0.66 -10.05 13.81
N THR A 20 1.08 -10.02 15.07
CA THR A 20 0.23 -10.34 16.22
C THR A 20 0.10 -9.08 17.07
N PHE A 21 -1.14 -8.70 17.38
CA PHE A 21 -1.45 -7.48 18.11
C PHE A 21 -2.39 -7.78 19.27
N PHE A 22 -2.25 -7.03 20.36
CA PHE A 22 -3.18 -7.14 21.49
C PHE A 22 -4.55 -6.55 21.13
N ILE A 23 -5.60 -7.16 21.67
CA ILE A 23 -6.98 -6.67 21.51
C ILE A 23 -7.07 -5.26 22.11
N GLY A 24 -7.67 -4.32 21.37
CA GLY A 24 -7.84 -2.93 21.76
C GLY A 24 -6.66 -2.02 21.39
N SER A 25 -5.53 -2.57 20.93
CA SER A 25 -4.39 -1.78 20.47
C SER A 25 -4.60 -1.25 19.05
N THR A 26 -4.00 -0.09 18.75
CA THR A 26 -3.86 0.41 17.37
C THR A 26 -2.53 -0.06 16.79
N PHE A 27 -2.52 -0.42 15.52
CA PHE A 27 -1.32 -0.80 14.77
C PHE A 27 -1.33 -0.11 13.39
N ASN A 28 -0.14 0.06 12.82
CA ASN A 28 0.02 0.68 11.51
C ASN A 28 0.34 -0.39 10.47
N VAL A 29 -0.36 -0.33 9.33
CA VAL A 29 -0.04 -1.11 8.13
C VAL A 29 0.23 -0.12 7.01
N SER A 30 1.45 -0.16 6.48
CA SER A 30 1.85 0.63 5.32
C SER A 30 1.55 -0.13 4.04
N ILE A 31 1.08 0.59 3.02
CA ILE A 31 0.89 0.08 1.66
C ILE A 31 1.99 0.68 0.81
N PHE A 32 2.79 -0.17 0.17
CA PHE A 32 3.88 0.25 -0.71
C PHE A 32 3.61 -0.15 -2.15
N VAL A 33 4.05 0.70 -3.06
CA VAL A 33 4.06 0.47 -4.51
C VAL A 33 5.51 0.38 -4.94
N ASN A 34 5.88 -0.73 -5.57
CA ASN A 34 7.12 -0.84 -6.34
C ASN A 34 6.75 -0.86 -7.81
N THR A 35 7.17 0.16 -8.57
CA THR A 35 6.82 0.29 -9.98
C THR A 35 7.63 -0.63 -10.89
N GLY A 36 8.66 -1.30 -10.37
CA GLY A 36 9.54 -2.16 -11.17
C GLY A 36 10.32 -1.41 -12.26
N GLY A 37 10.43 -0.08 -12.16
CA GLY A 37 11.01 0.78 -13.19
C GLY A 37 10.03 1.22 -14.29
N SER A 38 8.78 0.73 -14.28
CA SER A 38 7.75 1.18 -15.21
C SER A 38 7.13 2.50 -14.77
N ASN A 39 6.80 3.35 -15.74
CA ASN A 39 5.99 4.54 -15.48
C ASN A 39 4.56 4.13 -15.10
N ILE A 40 4.04 4.67 -14.00
CA ILE A 40 2.65 4.48 -13.56
C ILE A 40 1.94 5.83 -13.47
N ASN A 41 0.64 5.86 -13.77
CA ASN A 41 -0.18 7.08 -13.71
C ASN A 41 -1.30 7.00 -12.67
N ALA A 42 -1.67 5.80 -12.22
CA ALA A 42 -2.73 5.56 -11.26
C ALA A 42 -2.46 4.32 -10.43
N VAL A 43 -2.94 4.32 -9.20
CA VAL A 43 -2.92 3.17 -8.28
C VAL A 43 -4.31 3.05 -7.68
N LYS A 44 -4.87 1.84 -7.69
CA LYS A 44 -6.11 1.51 -7.00
C LYS A 44 -5.89 0.27 -6.14
N VAL A 45 -6.34 0.35 -4.88
CA VAL A 45 -6.26 -0.76 -3.93
C VAL A 45 -7.60 -0.86 -3.21
N ASP A 46 -8.22 -2.04 -3.26
CA ASP A 46 -9.43 -2.37 -2.51
C ASP A 46 -9.06 -3.35 -1.39
N LEU A 47 -8.96 -2.87 -0.15
CA LEU A 47 -8.60 -3.70 1.01
C LEU A 47 -9.84 -4.33 1.65
N LYS A 48 -9.78 -5.65 1.86
CA LYS A 48 -10.81 -6.41 2.56
C LYS A 48 -10.28 -6.89 3.90
N PHE A 49 -11.03 -6.65 4.96
CA PHE A 49 -10.73 -7.09 6.31
C PHE A 49 -12.03 -7.46 7.03
N ASN A 50 -11.92 -8.25 8.11
CA ASN A 50 -13.07 -8.58 8.94
C ASN A 50 -13.41 -7.39 9.86
N PRO A 51 -14.58 -6.74 9.69
CA PRO A 51 -14.94 -5.57 10.48
C PRO A 51 -15.23 -5.90 11.95
N ARG A 52 -15.39 -7.18 12.31
CA ARG A 52 -15.53 -7.62 13.71
C ARG A 52 -14.20 -7.72 14.46
N GLN A 53 -13.08 -7.69 13.74
CA GLN A 53 -11.74 -7.88 14.31
C GLN A 53 -10.86 -6.64 14.13
N ILE A 54 -11.04 -5.91 13.03
CA ILE A 54 -10.20 -4.76 12.66
C ILE A 54 -11.12 -3.60 12.30
N GLN A 55 -10.77 -2.41 12.81
CA GLN A 55 -11.41 -1.14 12.47
C GLN A 55 -10.34 -0.16 11.98
N VAL A 56 -10.66 0.60 10.94
CA VAL A 56 -9.80 1.69 10.47
C VAL A 56 -9.90 2.85 11.46
N ALA A 57 -8.79 3.15 12.13
CA ALA A 57 -8.71 4.26 13.07
C ALA A 57 -8.43 5.60 12.39
N SER A 58 -7.45 5.62 11.47
CA SER A 58 -7.10 6.81 10.68
C SER A 58 -6.33 6.41 9.43
N PRO A 59 -6.84 6.70 8.22
CA PRO A 59 -6.06 6.57 7.00
C PRO A 59 -5.12 7.78 6.84
N VAL A 60 -3.83 7.52 6.58
CA VAL A 60 -2.82 8.58 6.47
C VAL A 60 -2.05 8.45 5.16
N ALA A 61 -2.07 9.51 4.34
CA ALA A 61 -1.32 9.60 3.07
C ALA A 61 0.00 10.41 3.19
N GLY A 62 0.33 10.93 4.37
CA GLY A 62 1.28 12.04 4.56
C GLY A 62 2.76 11.81 4.15
N LYS A 63 3.15 10.61 3.73
CA LYS A 63 4.50 10.31 3.21
C LYS A 63 4.49 9.64 1.83
N SER A 64 3.38 9.76 1.09
CA SER A 64 3.25 9.15 -0.23
C SER A 64 3.84 10.02 -1.34
N PHE A 65 4.38 9.39 -2.38
CA PHE A 65 4.67 10.07 -3.65
C PHE A 65 3.39 10.36 -4.45
N ILE A 66 2.25 9.78 -4.05
CA ILE A 66 0.93 10.09 -4.60
C ILE A 66 0.48 11.44 -4.02
N SER A 67 0.50 12.46 -4.88
CA SER A 67 0.11 13.83 -4.53
C SER A 67 -1.37 14.13 -4.79
N VAL A 68 -2.03 13.35 -5.66
CA VAL A 68 -3.44 13.54 -6.05
C VAL A 68 -4.26 12.31 -5.68
N TRP A 69 -5.33 12.52 -4.92
CA TRP A 69 -6.26 11.49 -4.47
C TRP A 69 -7.64 11.77 -5.02
N ILE A 70 -8.12 10.90 -5.93
CA ILE A 70 -9.49 10.97 -6.47
C ILE A 70 -10.55 10.56 -5.43
N ALA A 71 -10.14 9.74 -4.46
CA ALA A 71 -10.87 9.41 -3.24
C ALA A 71 -9.85 9.40 -2.10
N GLN A 72 -10.20 10.01 -0.97
CA GLN A 72 -9.35 9.92 0.22
C GLN A 72 -9.30 8.47 0.70
N PRO A 73 -8.12 7.98 1.14
CA PRO A 73 -8.01 6.67 1.77
C PRO A 73 -8.78 6.60 3.10
#